data_AF-A0A958C8T6-F1
#
_entry.id   AF-A0A958C8T6-F1
#
_cell.length_a   1.000
_cell.length_b   1.000
_cell.length_c   1.000
_cell.angle_alpha   90.00
_cell.angle_beta   90.00
_cell.angle_gamma   90.00
#
_symmetry.space_group_name_H-M   'P 1'
#
loop_
_entity.id
_entity.type
_entity.pdbx_description
1 polymer ?
#
loop_
_entity_poly.entity_id
_entity_poly.type
_entity_poly.pdbx_seq_one_letter_code
_entity_poly.pdbx_strand_id
1 'polypeptide(L)'
;MGLVNTVVPLDQLESTTIEWCRKSMSKSPLAIRMLKSSFNAELDGQAGIQELAGNATLLYYLSEEAQEGRNAFIEKRDPDWDRFPKFP
;
A
#
# COMPACT_ATOMS: atom_id res chain seq x y z
N MET A 1 -14.24 -20.59 -15.68
CA MET A 1 -14.58 -19.18 -15.97
C MET A 1 -14.27 -18.20 -14.84
N GLY A 2 -14.04 -18.61 -13.58
CA GLY A 2 -13.27 -17.82 -12.58
C GLY A 2 -13.79 -16.42 -12.17
N LEU A 3 -14.96 -16.02 -12.66
CA LEU A 3 -15.48 -14.66 -12.53
C LEU A 3 -16.03 -14.32 -11.14
N VAL A 4 -16.41 -15.33 -10.35
CA VAL A 4 -16.95 -15.18 -9.00
C VAL A 4 -16.12 -15.98 -7.99
N ASN A 5 -15.95 -15.45 -6.77
CA ASN A 5 -15.18 -16.13 -5.73
C ASN A 5 -15.99 -17.23 -5.01
N THR A 6 -17.31 -17.05 -4.83
CA THR A 6 -18.20 -18.00 -4.15
C THR A 6 -19.65 -17.83 -4.62
N VAL A 7 -20.48 -18.86 -4.43
CA VAL A 7 -21.92 -18.86 -4.72
C VAL A 7 -22.67 -19.30 -3.48
N VAL A 8 -23.68 -18.54 -3.07
CA VAL A 8 -24.51 -18.80 -1.88
C VAL A 8 -26.00 -18.62 -2.20
N PRO A 9 -26.91 -19.24 -1.42
CA PRO A 9 -28.34 -18.94 -1.48
C PRO A 9 -28.65 -17.44 -1.33
N LEU A 10 -29.70 -16.96 -1.99
CA LEU A 10 -30.04 -15.53 -2.03
C LEU A 10 -30.26 -14.93 -0.62
N ASP A 11 -30.87 -15.70 0.27
CA ASP A 11 -31.12 -15.33 1.67
C ASP A 11 -29.84 -15.24 2.52
N GLN A 12 -28.71 -15.77 2.03
CA GLN A 12 -27.40 -15.73 2.70
C GLN A 12 -26.39 -14.78 2.04
N LEU A 13 -26.79 -14.09 0.96
CA LEU A 13 -25.89 -13.22 0.19
C LEU A 13 -25.30 -12.11 1.06
N GLU A 14 -26.13 -11.40 1.82
CA GLU A 14 -25.71 -10.28 2.65
C GLU A 14 -24.83 -10.73 3.82
N SER A 15 -25.25 -11.79 4.54
CA SER A 15 -24.49 -12.31 5.69
C SER A 15 -23.10 -12.79 5.30
N THR A 16 -22.99 -13.53 4.18
CA THR A 16 -21.71 -13.99 3.62
C THR A 16 -20.83 -12.80 3.20
N THR A 17 -21.41 -11.79 2.56
CA THR A 17 -20.68 -10.58 2.13
C THR A 17 -20.10 -9.84 3.34
N ILE A 18 -20.92 -9.64 4.38
CA ILE A 18 -20.50 -8.96 5.62
C ILE A 18 -19.40 -9.75 6.33
N GLU A 19 -19.48 -11.08 6.35
CA GLU A 19 -18.42 -11.93 6.91
C GLU A 19 -17.07 -11.67 6.22
N TRP A 20 -17.05 -11.61 4.90
CA TRP A 20 -15.84 -11.36 4.12
C TRP A 20 -15.30 -9.94 4.32
N CYS A 21 -16.19 -8.94 4.40
CA CYS A 21 -15.82 -7.58 4.75
C CYS A 21 -15.16 -7.51 6.13
N ARG A 22 -15.75 -8.15 7.16
CA ARG A 22 -15.19 -8.21 8.52
C ARG A 22 -13.82 -8.89 8.52
N LYS A 23 -13.66 -9.99 7.76
CA LYS A 23 -12.37 -10.67 7.60
C LYS A 23 -11.32 -9.74 6.99
N SER A 24 -11.67 -8.95 5.97
CA SER A 24 -10.77 -7.98 5.34
C SER A 24 -10.40 -6.84 6.31
N MET A 25 -11.38 -6.30 7.05
CA MET A 25 -11.17 -5.25 8.05
C MET A 25 -10.27 -5.69 9.21
N SER A 26 -10.14 -6.99 9.48
CA SER A 26 -9.22 -7.53 10.49
C SER A 26 -7.73 -7.48 10.08
N LYS A 27 -7.41 -7.06 8.84
CA LYS A 27 -6.05 -7.03 8.30
C LYS A 27 -5.49 -5.61 8.26
N SER A 28 -4.17 -5.48 8.10
CA SER A 28 -3.51 -4.18 7.95
C SER A 28 -4.06 -3.43 6.72
N PRO A 29 -4.68 -2.25 6.90
CA PRO A 29 -5.21 -1.47 5.78
C PRO A 29 -4.12 -1.06 4.78
N LEU A 30 -2.92 -0.77 5.28
CA LEU A 30 -1.76 -0.46 4.45
C LEU A 30 -1.33 -1.67 3.62
N ALA A 31 -1.26 -2.86 4.23
CA ALA A 31 -0.89 -4.08 3.50
C ALA A 31 -1.91 -4.39 2.39
N ILE A 32 -3.21 -4.28 2.68
CA ILE A 32 -4.26 -4.45 1.67
C ILE A 32 -4.09 -3.44 0.53
N ARG A 33 -3.83 -2.17 0.85
CA ARG A 33 -3.62 -1.13 -0.16
C ARG A 33 -2.43 -1.45 -1.06
N MET A 34 -1.28 -1.81 -0.48
CA MET A 34 -0.07 -2.18 -1.24
C MET A 34 -0.37 -3.35 -2.18
N LEU A 35 -0.97 -4.42 -1.67
CA LEU A 35 -1.31 -5.61 -2.47
C LEU A 35 -2.26 -5.28 -3.63
N LYS A 36 -3.29 -4.47 -3.39
CA LYS A 36 -4.20 -4.04 -4.45
C LYS A 36 -3.46 -3.27 -5.55
N SER A 37 -2.62 -2.30 -5.19
CA SER A 37 -1.83 -1.56 -6.18
C SER A 37 -0.82 -2.45 -6.92
N SER A 38 -0.25 -3.47 -6.26
CA SER A 38 0.63 -4.44 -6.90
C SER A 38 -0.12 -5.31 -7.92
N PHE A 39 -1.34 -5.76 -7.61
CA PHE A 39 -2.17 -6.48 -8.58
C PHE A 39 -2.55 -5.60 -9.77
N ASN A 40 -2.90 -4.33 -9.55
CA ASN A 40 -3.19 -3.38 -10.63
C ASN A 40 -1.95 -3.12 -11.51
N ALA A 41 -0.77 -3.01 -10.91
CA ALA A 41 0.49 -2.75 -11.63
C ALA A 41 0.83 -3.81 -12.69
N GLU A 42 0.37 -5.05 -12.52
CA GLU A 42 0.56 -6.11 -13.50
C GLU A 42 -0.18 -5.83 -14.82
N LEU A 43 -1.39 -5.25 -14.76
CA LEU A 43 -2.29 -5.14 -15.92
C LEU A 43 -2.42 -3.72 -16.44
N ASP A 44 -2.28 -2.71 -15.58
CA ASP A 44 -2.50 -1.30 -15.91
C ASP A 44 -1.22 -0.57 -16.35
N GLY A 45 -0.10 -1.31 -16.47
CA GLY A 45 1.19 -0.79 -16.92
C GLY A 45 1.64 0.42 -16.09
N GLN A 46 1.95 1.53 -16.78
CA GLN A 46 2.44 2.75 -16.11
C GLN A 46 1.46 3.34 -15.10
N ALA A 47 0.14 3.22 -15.32
CA ALA A 47 -0.86 3.73 -14.39
C ALA A 47 -0.86 2.94 -13.08
N GLY A 48 -0.79 1.61 -13.16
CA GLY A 48 -0.69 0.77 -11.96
C GLY A 48 0.66 0.91 -11.24
N ILE A 49 1.76 1.06 -11.99
CA ILE A 49 3.08 1.38 -11.41
C ILE A 49 3.04 2.72 -10.68
N GLN A 50 2.36 3.73 -11.21
CA GLN A 50 2.21 5.03 -10.56
C GLN A 50 1.49 4.89 -9.20
N GLU A 51 0.41 4.11 -9.12
CA GLU A 51 -0.31 3.87 -7.86
C GLU A 51 0.60 3.20 -6.83
N LEU A 52 1.32 2.14 -7.24
CA LEU A 52 2.24 1.41 -6.36
C LEU A 52 3.40 2.30 -5.89
N ALA A 53 4.03 3.04 -6.80
CA ALA A 53 5.13 3.96 -6.48
C ALA A 53 4.66 5.11 -5.57
N GLY A 54 3.42 5.59 -5.74
CA GLY A 54 2.80 6.58 -4.84
C GLY A 54 2.66 6.06 -3.41
N ASN A 55 2.22 4.81 -3.24
CA ASN A 55 2.14 4.19 -1.92
C ASN A 55 3.53 3.95 -1.29
N ALA A 56 4.53 3.55 -2.09
CA ALA A 56 5.90 3.42 -1.62
C ALA A 56 6.49 4.78 -1.18
N THR A 57 6.21 5.85 -1.93
CA THR A 57 6.62 7.22 -1.58
C THR A 57 5.97 7.68 -0.27
N LEU A 58 4.68 7.39 -0.08
CA LEU A 58 3.98 7.66 1.17
C LEU A 58 4.68 6.98 2.35
N LEU A 59 5.08 5.72 2.21
CA LEU A 59 5.79 4.99 3.27
C LEU A 59 7.18 5.57 3.53
N TYR A 60 7.92 5.90 2.47
CA TYR A 60 9.22 6.54 2.60
C TYR A 60 9.12 7.85 3.37
N TYR A 61 8.11 8.69 3.10
CA TYR A 61 7.90 9.96 3.82
C TYR A 61 7.62 9.82 5.32
N LEU A 62 7.24 8.63 5.79
CA LEU A 62 7.09 8.34 7.22
C LEU A 62 8.41 7.97 7.89
N SER A 63 9.47 7.67 7.12
CA SER A 63 10.79 7.32 7.65
C SER A 63 11.57 8.55 8.15
N GLU A 64 12.50 8.32 9.07
CA GLU A 64 13.44 9.34 9.54
C GLU A 64 14.40 9.80 8.44
N GLU A 65 14.72 8.92 7.47
CA GLU A 65 15.56 9.24 6.31
C GLU A 65 14.89 10.31 5.44
N ALA A 66 13.63 10.12 5.06
CA ALA A 66 12.90 11.14 4.30
C ALA A 66 12.76 12.47 5.06
N GLN A 67 12.58 12.40 6.39
CA GLN A 67 12.49 13.57 7.24
C GLN A 67 13.83 14.33 7.29
N GLU A 68 14.98 13.64 7.30
CA GLU A 68 16.30 14.28 7.22
C GLU A 68 16.46 15.11 5.96
N GLY A 69 16.13 14.55 4.79
CA GLY A 69 16.21 15.29 3.53
C GLY A 69 15.36 16.56 3.56
N ARG A 70 14.12 16.46 4.06
CA ARG A 70 13.23 17.61 4.21
C ARG A 70 13.79 18.64 5.19
N ASN A 71 14.27 18.21 6.36
CA ASN A 71 14.75 19.11 7.40
C ASN A 71 16.03 19.82 6.97
N ALA A 72 16.98 19.10 6.37
CA ALA A 72 18.22 19.68 5.83
C ALA A 72 17.94 20.76 4.78
N PHE A 73 16.95 20.54 3.90
CA PHE A 73 16.50 21.54 2.93
C PHE A 73 15.96 22.81 3.60
N ILE A 74 15.11 22.66 4.64
CA ILE A 74 14.56 23.79 5.40
C ILE A 74 15.67 24.55 6.14
N GLU A 75 16.61 23.81 6.72
CA GLU A 75 17.74 24.32 7.49
C GLU A 75 18.89 24.86 6.61
N LYS A 76 18.80 24.69 5.28
CA LYS A 76 19.81 25.09 4.28
C LYS A 76 21.20 24.52 4.57
N ARG A 77 21.24 23.28 5.04
CA ARG A 77 22.47 22.50 5.23
C ARG A 77 22.45 21.27 4.34
N ASP A 78 23.61 20.66 4.19
CA ASP A 78 23.68 19.35 3.55
C ASP A 78 23.03 18.28 4.45
N PRO A 79 22.27 17.33 3.88
CA PRO A 79 21.70 16.20 4.61
C PRO A 79 22.78 15.19 5.01
N ASP A 80 22.63 14.58 6.18
CA ASP A 80 23.49 13.48 6.65
C ASP A 80 22.81 12.13 6.46
N TRP A 81 23.18 11.43 5.39
CA TRP A 81 22.63 10.12 5.03
C TRP A 81 23.36 8.95 5.70
N ASP A 82 24.58 9.16 6.20
CA ASP A 82 25.43 8.07 6.70
C ASP A 82 24.91 7.48 8.02
N ARG A 83 24.04 8.20 8.71
CA ARG A 83 23.39 7.74 9.94
C ARG A 83 22.29 6.70 9.74
N PHE A 84 21.84 6.45 8.50
CA PHE A 84 20.75 5.51 8.22
C PHE A 84 21.28 4.15 7.75
N PRO A 85 20.68 3.04 8.21
CA PRO A 85 21.10 1.71 7.81
C PRO A 85 20.81 1.47 6.33
N LYS A 86 21.83 0.99 5.60
CA LYS A 86 21.69 0.57 4.19
C LYS A 86 21.34 -0.92 4.17
N PHE A 87 20.15 -1.25 3.67
CA PHE A 87 19.75 -2.64 3.47
C PHE A 87 20.42 -3.22 2.21
N PRO A 88 20.84 -4.50 2.22
CA PRO A 88 21.53 -5.15 1.11
C PRO A 88 20.63 -5.39 -0.11
#